data_AF-A0A7C9AUM3-F1
#
_entry.id   AF-A0A7C9AUM3-F1
#
_cell.length_a   1.000
_cell.length_b   1.000
_cell.length_c   1.000
_cell.angle_alpha   90.00
_cell.angle_beta   90.00
_cell.angle_gamma   90.00
#
_symmetry.space_group_name_H-M   'P 1'
#
loop_
_entity.id
_entity.type
_entity.pdbx_description
1 polymer ?
#
loop_
_entity_poly.entity_id
_entity_poly.type
_entity_poly.pdbx_seq_one_letter_code
_entity_poly.pdbx_strand_id
1 'polypeptide(L)'
;MEDMLVAILSMLLVFSLVPLYLWKRRQDARAADEHREEPQAPQREQVVRGGGGGARRMRRRPAAGASTSSAAAAVEDVDDESDDEAAGAEYAGRGSRKRDKKRQEREAQRQAEQAARDSRQTKQDRYAEMRRRKDEEREAEERQLEEEARARQAREEAAAALEFEKWKGEISIDAEGTTENDAQENQDLLSDFVEYIKKHKCVPLEDLAAEFRLRTQECINRITSLESMG
;
A
#
# COMPACT_ATOMS: atom_id res chain seq x y z
N MET A 1 -9.53 -20.92 -40.96
CA MET A 1 -10.69 -20.30 -40.26
C MET A 1 -10.92 -20.93 -38.90
N GLU A 2 -10.74 -22.25 -38.77
CA GLU A 2 -10.88 -22.99 -37.52
C GLU A 2 -9.89 -22.52 -36.44
N ASP A 3 -8.62 -22.27 -36.79
CA ASP A 3 -7.62 -21.79 -35.81
C ASP A 3 -7.93 -20.41 -35.23
N MET A 4 -8.52 -19.51 -36.03
CA MET A 4 -9.00 -18.21 -35.53
C MET A 4 -10.19 -18.38 -34.59
N LEU A 5 -11.11 -19.29 -34.89
CA LEU A 5 -12.26 -19.57 -34.03
C LEU A 5 -11.82 -20.18 -32.70
N VAL A 6 -10.84 -21.08 -32.71
CA VAL A 6 -10.26 -21.66 -31.48
C VAL A 6 -9.55 -20.58 -30.65
N ALA A 7 -8.78 -19.70 -31.30
CA ALA A 7 -8.12 -18.59 -30.62
C ALA A 7 -9.14 -17.64 -29.97
N ILE A 8 -10.20 -17.25 -30.69
CA ILE A 8 -11.26 -16.37 -30.19
C ILE A 8 -12.02 -17.02 -29.02
N LEU A 9 -12.38 -18.30 -29.14
CA LEU A 9 -13.06 -19.04 -28.07
C LEU A 9 -12.19 -19.17 -26.81
N SER A 10 -10.89 -19.41 -26.97
CA SER A 10 -9.96 -19.46 -25.84
C SER A 10 -9.83 -18.10 -25.13
N MET A 11 -9.82 -17.01 -25.89
CA MET A 11 -9.74 -15.64 -25.36
C MET A 11 -11.00 -15.28 -24.57
N LEU A 12 -12.19 -15.62 -25.10
CA LEU A 12 -13.47 -15.43 -24.41
C LEU A 12 -13.58 -16.28 -23.14
N LEU A 13 -13.05 -17.50 -23.15
CA LEU A 13 -13.04 -18.38 -21.99
C LEU A 13 -12.15 -17.83 -20.88
N VAL A 14 -10.94 -17.35 -21.21
CA VAL A 14 -10.06 -16.70 -20.23
C VAL A 14 -10.68 -15.40 -19.72
N PHE A 15 -11.22 -14.57 -20.62
CA PHE A 15 -11.84 -13.29 -20.26
C PHE A 15 -13.11 -13.44 -19.42
N SER A 16 -13.81 -14.56 -19.50
CA SER A 16 -14.96 -14.86 -18.63
C SER A 16 -14.56 -15.52 -17.32
N LEU A 17 -13.62 -16.47 -17.33
CA LEU A 17 -13.22 -17.20 -16.12
C LEU A 17 -12.37 -16.37 -15.15
N VAL A 18 -11.48 -15.50 -15.65
CA VAL A 18 -10.62 -14.67 -14.80
C VAL A 18 -11.43 -13.71 -13.91
N PRO A 19 -12.37 -12.88 -14.43
CA PRO A 19 -13.18 -12.01 -13.58
C PRO A 19 -14.13 -12.80 -12.68
N LEU A 20 -14.70 -13.92 -13.15
CA LEU A 20 -15.55 -14.78 -12.31
C LEU A 20 -14.76 -15.39 -11.14
N TYR A 21 -13.53 -15.82 -11.38
CA TYR A 21 -12.65 -16.36 -10.35
C TYR A 21 -12.26 -15.30 -9.33
N LEU A 22 -11.91 -14.09 -9.80
CA LEU A 22 -11.61 -12.95 -8.92
C LEU A 22 -12.84 -12.50 -8.12
N TRP A 23 -14.03 -12.54 -8.71
CA TRP A 23 -15.27 -12.21 -8.04
C TRP A 23 -15.65 -13.25 -6.98
N LYS A 24 -15.51 -14.54 -7.30
CA LYS A 24 -15.71 -15.64 -6.35
C LYS A 24 -14.73 -15.55 -5.18
N ARG A 25 -13.44 -15.30 -5.45
CA ARG A 25 -12.42 -15.14 -4.40
C ARG A 25 -12.72 -13.95 -3.47
N ARG A 26 -13.31 -12.87 -4.00
CA ARG A 26 -13.78 -11.74 -3.20
C ARG A 26 -15.02 -12.08 -2.36
N GLN A 27 -15.94 -12.91 -2.88
CA GLN A 27 -17.08 -13.41 -2.10
C GLN A 27 -16.65 -14.35 -0.99
N ASP A 28 -15.73 -15.29 -1.26
CA ASP A 28 -15.20 -16.21 -0.27
C ASP A 28 -14.44 -15.48 0.85
N ALA A 29 -13.71 -14.40 0.51
CA ALA A 29 -13.05 -13.55 1.50
C ALA A 29 -14.05 -12.78 2.40
N ARG A 30 -15.19 -12.35 1.84
CA ARG A 30 -16.26 -11.70 2.62
C ARG A 30 -17.01 -12.68 3.51
N ALA A 31 -17.27 -13.90 3.04
CA ALA A 31 -17.87 -14.96 3.84
C ALA A 31 -16.95 -15.43 4.98
N ALA A 32 -15.62 -15.38 4.79
CA ALA A 32 -14.66 -15.66 5.84
C ALA A 32 -14.57 -14.54 6.91
N ASP A 33 -14.87 -13.29 6.54
CA ASP A 33 -14.92 -12.16 7.47
C ASP A 33 -16.22 -12.15 8.29
N GLU A 34 -17.37 -12.51 7.69
CA GLU A 34 -18.64 -12.66 8.41
C GLU A 34 -18.62 -13.76 9.48
N HIS A 35 -17.76 -14.78 9.34
CA HIS A 35 -17.55 -15.79 10.39
C HIS A 35 -16.55 -15.38 11.49
N ARG A 36 -15.91 -14.20 11.36
CA ARG A 36 -14.94 -13.67 12.33
C ARG A 36 -15.48 -12.52 13.17
N GLU A 37 -16.58 -11.89 12.77
CA GLU A 37 -17.24 -10.82 13.53
C GLU A 37 -18.27 -11.37 14.53
N GLU A 38 -17.81 -12.00 15.61
CA GLU A 38 -18.50 -11.86 16.90
C GLU A 38 -18.05 -10.50 17.50
N PRO A 39 -18.97 -9.62 17.92
CA PRO A 39 -18.62 -8.24 18.25
C PRO A 39 -18.04 -8.15 19.66
N GLN A 40 -16.72 -7.94 19.76
CA GLN A 40 -16.10 -7.44 20.98
C GLN A 40 -16.15 -5.91 20.97
N ALA A 41 -17.03 -5.36 21.81
CA ALA A 41 -17.32 -3.93 21.92
C ALA A 41 -16.07 -3.08 22.26
N PRO A 42 -15.84 -1.94 21.56
CA PRO A 42 -14.79 -0.99 21.92
C PRO A 42 -15.32 0.00 22.97
N GLN A 43 -14.82 -0.08 24.21
CA GLN A 43 -15.03 1.00 25.18
C GLN A 43 -14.01 2.12 24.95
N ARG A 44 -14.44 3.15 24.21
CA ARG A 44 -13.95 4.54 24.32
C ARG A 44 -14.84 5.26 25.34
N GLU A 45 -14.30 5.74 26.45
CA GLU A 45 -13.71 7.08 26.62
C GLU A 45 -14.69 8.05 27.32
N GLN A 46 -14.45 8.31 28.61
CA GLN A 46 -14.91 9.53 29.29
C GLN A 46 -13.68 10.24 29.89
N VAL A 47 -13.16 11.18 29.09
CA VAL A 47 -12.77 12.56 29.42
C VAL A 47 -12.42 12.86 30.89
N VAL A 48 -11.23 13.43 31.12
CA VAL A 48 -11.02 14.79 31.69
C VAL A 48 -9.50 15.03 31.92
N ARG A 49 -8.92 15.81 30.99
CA ARG A 49 -8.21 17.09 31.24
C ARG A 49 -6.72 17.10 31.66
N GLY A 50 -5.94 17.76 30.81
CA GLY A 50 -4.66 18.46 31.12
C GLY A 50 -3.43 17.56 30.95
N GLY A 51 -2.51 17.77 30.02
CA GLY A 51 -1.96 19.04 29.53
C GLY A 51 -0.55 19.22 30.10
N GLY A 52 0.46 19.08 29.24
CA GLY A 52 1.77 19.69 29.46
C GLY A 52 2.92 18.75 29.86
N GLY A 53 3.85 18.56 28.91
CA GLY A 53 5.23 19.01 29.11
C GLY A 53 6.12 18.26 30.10
N GLY A 54 7.03 17.47 29.56
CA GLY A 54 8.46 17.72 29.69
C GLY A 54 9.08 17.91 31.09
N ALA A 55 9.93 16.95 31.42
CA ALA A 55 11.31 17.18 31.84
C ALA A 55 11.61 17.57 33.31
N ARG A 56 12.57 16.78 33.83
CA ARG A 56 13.74 17.15 34.66
C ARG A 56 13.56 17.34 36.17
N ARG A 57 14.34 16.50 36.88
CA ARG A 57 15.24 16.82 38.02
C ARG A 57 14.50 17.27 39.30
N MET A 58 14.74 16.72 40.49
CA MET A 58 15.99 16.88 41.22
C MET A 58 15.84 16.25 42.63
N ARG A 59 16.91 15.59 43.09
CA ARG A 59 17.53 15.60 44.43
C ARG A 59 16.69 15.61 45.74
N ARG A 60 16.99 14.56 46.52
CA ARG A 60 17.55 14.53 47.90
C ARG A 60 16.71 14.98 49.12
N ARG A 61 16.51 13.94 49.96
CA ARG A 61 16.64 13.80 51.43
C ARG A 61 15.44 14.12 52.35
N PRO A 62 15.32 13.36 53.47
CA PRO A 62 14.07 13.16 54.20
C PRO A 62 13.96 14.03 55.46
N ALA A 63 12.74 14.28 55.90
CA ALA A 63 12.44 14.72 57.25
C ALA A 63 11.45 13.72 57.88
N ALA A 64 11.76 13.33 59.11
CA ALA A 64 11.02 12.38 59.93
C ALA A 64 9.58 12.84 60.20
N GLY A 65 8.66 11.88 60.33
CA GLY A 65 7.28 12.15 60.70
C GLY A 65 6.41 10.91 60.69
N ALA A 66 6.65 10.02 61.65
CA ALA A 66 5.68 9.19 62.37
C ALA A 66 4.53 8.48 61.61
N SER A 67 4.57 7.14 61.73
CA SER A 67 3.46 6.25 62.13
C SER A 67 2.97 5.23 61.10
N THR A 68 3.38 3.97 61.39
CA THR A 68 2.56 2.73 61.42
C THR A 68 1.91 2.29 60.10
N SER A 69 2.13 1.10 59.53
CA SER A 69 2.70 -0.15 60.03
C SER A 69 2.83 -1.14 58.85
N SER A 70 3.96 -1.86 58.78
CA SER A 70 4.19 -3.25 58.29
C SER A 70 3.49 -3.73 56.99
N ALA A 71 4.15 -4.31 55.98
CA ALA A 71 5.37 -5.11 55.97
C ALA A 71 5.94 -5.23 54.53
N ALA A 72 7.22 -4.90 54.35
CA ALA A 72 8.12 -5.45 53.33
C ALA A 72 9.51 -4.80 53.47
N ALA A 73 10.40 -5.44 54.21
CA ALA A 73 11.84 -5.17 54.18
C ALA A 73 12.51 -6.42 54.76
N ALA A 74 13.26 -7.15 53.95
CA ALA A 74 14.69 -6.94 53.73
C ALA A 74 15.39 -8.10 54.43
N VAL A 75 15.91 -8.99 53.59
CA VAL A 75 16.71 -10.14 53.95
C VAL A 75 17.95 -9.61 54.67
N GLU A 76 18.09 -10.02 55.93
CA GLU A 76 19.22 -9.67 56.78
C GLU A 76 20.52 -10.24 56.22
N ASP A 77 21.43 -9.33 55.87
CA ASP A 77 22.87 -9.56 55.88
C ASP A 77 23.34 -9.08 57.27
N VAL A 78 23.39 -9.99 58.23
CA VAL A 78 24.00 -9.76 59.54
C VAL A 78 25.27 -10.59 59.61
N ASP A 79 26.34 -9.84 59.42
CA ASP A 79 27.68 -9.94 59.98
C ASP A 79 27.91 -11.07 61.01
N ASP A 80 28.89 -11.90 60.67
CA ASP A 80 29.49 -12.97 61.46
C ASP A 80 30.53 -12.32 62.40
N GLU A 81 30.08 -11.79 63.53
CA GLU A 81 30.98 -11.32 64.59
C GLU A 81 31.25 -12.47 65.58
N SER A 82 32.48 -12.97 65.46
CA SER A 82 33.28 -13.73 66.42
C SER A 82 32.83 -13.69 67.88
N ASP A 83 32.57 -14.86 68.47
CA ASP A 83 32.84 -15.11 69.89
C ASP A 83 33.54 -16.47 70.01
N ASP A 84 34.80 -16.42 70.44
CA ASP A 84 35.66 -17.55 70.74
C ASP A 84 35.48 -17.88 72.23
N GLU A 85 35.37 -19.15 72.58
CA GLU A 85 36.19 -19.81 73.60
C GLU A 85 35.56 -21.14 74.03
N ALA A 86 36.44 -22.11 74.30
CA ALA A 86 36.19 -23.45 74.83
C ALA A 86 35.69 -24.54 73.86
N ALA A 87 36.63 -25.17 73.15
CA ALA A 87 37.02 -26.57 73.43
C ALA A 87 37.77 -27.22 72.24
N GLY A 88 39.05 -27.56 72.47
CA GLY A 88 39.71 -28.71 71.87
C GLY A 88 40.11 -28.61 70.39
N ALA A 89 41.38 -28.85 70.11
CA ALA A 89 41.99 -28.88 68.78
C ALA A 89 41.33 -29.82 67.73
N GLU A 90 40.34 -30.62 68.12
CA GLU A 90 39.54 -31.48 67.23
C GLU A 90 38.37 -30.74 66.54
N TYR A 91 37.93 -29.58 67.05
CA TYR A 91 36.76 -28.85 66.52
C TYR A 91 37.09 -27.85 65.40
N ALA A 92 38.33 -27.33 65.38
CA ALA A 92 38.81 -26.40 64.34
C ALA A 92 38.81 -27.03 62.93
N GLY A 93 39.09 -28.33 62.82
CA GLY A 93 39.06 -29.07 61.55
C GLY A 93 37.64 -29.24 60.96
N ARG A 94 36.60 -29.23 61.81
CA ARG A 94 35.21 -29.38 61.38
C ARG A 94 34.62 -28.06 60.87
N GLY A 95 35.04 -26.92 61.45
CA GLY A 95 34.71 -25.58 60.97
C GLY A 95 35.29 -25.25 59.60
N SER A 96 36.57 -25.60 59.36
CA SER A 96 37.21 -25.40 58.04
C SER A 96 36.47 -26.16 56.93
N ARG A 97 36.15 -27.44 57.16
CA ARG A 97 35.40 -28.28 56.20
C ARG A 97 34.01 -27.72 55.88
N LYS A 98 33.33 -27.10 56.85
CA LYS A 98 32.02 -26.44 56.64
C LYS A 98 32.18 -25.17 55.79
N ARG A 99 33.23 -24.38 56.01
CA ARG A 99 33.55 -23.16 55.24
C ARG A 99 33.96 -23.49 53.80
N ASP A 100 34.75 -24.53 53.60
CA ASP A 100 35.16 -25.02 52.28
C ASP A 100 33.95 -25.56 51.50
N LYS A 101 33.06 -26.30 52.16
CA LYS A 101 31.80 -26.77 51.55
C LYS A 101 30.88 -25.61 51.13
N LYS A 102 30.74 -24.57 51.98
CA LYS A 102 29.98 -23.33 51.65
C LYS A 102 30.63 -22.57 50.47
N ARG A 103 31.96 -22.54 50.38
CA ARG A 103 32.69 -21.93 49.25
C ARG A 103 32.47 -22.69 47.95
N GLN A 104 32.52 -24.03 48.00
CA GLN A 104 32.24 -24.90 46.85
C GLN A 104 30.79 -24.77 46.38
N GLU A 105 29.82 -24.71 47.31
CA GLU A 105 28.41 -24.52 46.97
C GLU A 105 28.16 -23.14 46.32
N ARG A 106 28.79 -22.07 46.82
CA ARG A 106 28.71 -20.74 46.21
C ARG A 106 29.40 -20.66 44.84
N GLU A 107 30.45 -21.45 44.60
CA GLU A 107 31.07 -21.58 43.28
C GLU A 107 30.20 -22.38 42.31
N ALA A 108 29.61 -23.49 42.76
CA ALA A 108 28.66 -24.28 41.99
C ALA A 108 27.41 -23.47 41.62
N GLN A 109 26.89 -22.66 42.55
CA GLN A 109 25.76 -21.77 42.28
C GLN A 109 26.11 -20.71 41.22
N ARG A 110 27.31 -20.11 41.29
CA ARG A 110 27.78 -19.15 40.29
C ARG A 110 27.98 -19.79 38.91
N GLN A 111 28.49 -21.00 38.85
CA GLN A 111 28.63 -21.75 37.59
C GLN A 111 27.28 -22.13 37.00
N ALA A 112 26.32 -22.58 37.82
CA ALA A 112 24.96 -22.88 37.37
C ALA A 112 24.24 -21.61 36.85
N GLU A 113 24.42 -20.47 37.52
CA GLU A 113 23.87 -19.20 37.06
C GLU A 113 24.51 -18.72 35.76
N GLN A 114 25.83 -18.85 35.60
CA GLN A 114 26.53 -18.53 34.35
C GLN A 114 26.06 -19.43 33.21
N ALA A 115 25.98 -20.74 33.41
CA ALA A 115 25.47 -21.67 32.41
C ALA A 115 24.01 -21.35 32.01
N ALA A 116 23.18 -20.94 32.98
CA ALA A 116 21.81 -20.51 32.69
C ALA A 116 21.75 -19.19 31.89
N ARG A 117 22.65 -18.24 32.18
CA ARG A 117 22.78 -16.99 31.41
C ARG A 117 23.28 -17.24 29.99
N ASP A 118 24.29 -18.08 29.83
CA ASP A 118 24.86 -18.42 28.53
C ASP A 118 23.86 -19.21 27.68
N SER A 119 23.08 -20.12 28.28
CA SER A 119 21.98 -20.81 27.58
C SER A 119 20.87 -19.85 27.13
N ARG A 120 20.61 -18.79 27.91
CA ARG A 120 19.64 -17.74 27.53
C ARG A 120 20.20 -16.82 26.44
N GLN A 121 21.49 -16.48 26.48
CA GLN A 121 22.13 -15.64 25.48
C GLN A 121 22.24 -16.37 24.14
N THR A 122 22.77 -17.60 24.12
CA THR A 122 22.87 -18.43 22.91
C THR A 122 21.53 -18.63 22.21
N LYS A 123 20.43 -18.82 22.96
CA LYS A 123 19.08 -18.89 22.39
C LYS A 123 18.66 -17.55 21.78
N GLN A 124 18.87 -16.44 22.48
CA GLN A 124 18.54 -15.10 21.98
C GLN A 124 19.35 -14.75 20.73
N ASP A 125 20.65 -15.03 20.72
CA ASP A 125 21.53 -14.78 19.59
C ASP A 125 21.09 -15.60 18.37
N ARG A 126 20.74 -16.88 18.56
CA ARG A 126 20.20 -17.72 17.48
C ARG A 126 18.89 -17.18 16.91
N TYR A 127 17.99 -16.66 17.75
CA TYR A 127 16.74 -16.03 17.28
C TYR A 127 17.00 -14.70 16.58
N ALA A 128 17.95 -13.91 17.07
CA ALA A 128 18.34 -12.64 16.46
C ALA A 128 19.01 -12.85 15.09
N GLU A 129 19.90 -13.84 14.97
CA GLU A 129 20.55 -14.23 13.72
C GLU A 129 19.54 -14.75 12.70
N MET A 130 18.63 -15.64 13.09
CA MET A 130 17.54 -16.11 12.22
C MET A 130 16.63 -14.98 11.74
N ARG A 131 16.39 -13.97 12.59
CA ARG A 131 15.60 -12.80 12.22
C ARG A 131 16.34 -11.94 11.20
N ARG A 132 17.62 -11.63 11.45
CA ARG A 132 18.46 -10.87 10.51
C ARG A 132 18.56 -11.56 9.17
N ARG A 133 18.82 -12.87 9.15
CA ARG A 133 18.90 -13.65 7.91
C ARG A 133 17.59 -13.61 7.11
N LYS A 134 16.44 -13.66 7.78
CA LYS A 134 15.12 -13.57 7.13
C LYS A 134 14.83 -12.18 6.59
N ASP A 135 15.27 -11.14 7.30
CA ASP A 135 15.11 -9.76 6.85
C ASP A 135 16.05 -9.48 5.65
N GLU A 136 17.27 -9.99 5.66
CA GLU A 136 18.22 -9.93 4.53
C GLU A 136 17.71 -10.70 3.29
N GLU A 137 17.11 -11.88 3.47
CA GLU A 137 16.52 -12.66 2.38
C GLU A 137 15.34 -11.92 1.74
N ARG A 138 14.49 -11.28 2.56
CA ARG A 138 13.37 -10.45 2.07
C ARG A 138 13.87 -9.23 1.32
N GLU A 139 14.89 -8.56 1.83
CA GLU A 139 15.47 -7.40 1.17
C GLU A 139 16.15 -7.81 -0.16
N ALA A 140 16.80 -8.97 -0.22
CA ALA A 140 17.36 -9.51 -1.45
C ALA A 140 16.29 -9.87 -2.48
N GLU A 141 15.19 -10.51 -2.05
CA GLU A 141 14.05 -10.84 -2.90
C GLU A 141 13.35 -9.57 -3.43
N GLU A 142 13.15 -8.56 -2.58
CA GLU A 142 12.57 -7.28 -2.98
C GLU A 142 13.45 -6.55 -3.99
N ARG A 143 14.78 -6.55 -3.80
CA ARG A 143 15.73 -5.97 -4.77
C ARG A 143 15.70 -6.70 -6.11
N GLN A 144 15.64 -8.03 -6.11
CA GLN A 144 15.54 -8.81 -7.35
C GLN A 144 14.24 -8.50 -8.09
N LEU A 145 13.11 -8.43 -7.38
CA LEU A 145 11.82 -8.10 -7.97
C LEU A 145 11.78 -6.66 -8.49
N GLU A 146 12.42 -5.71 -7.79
CA GLU A 146 12.52 -4.33 -8.23
C GLU A 146 13.40 -4.20 -9.49
N GLU A 147 14.54 -4.90 -9.55
CA GLU A 147 15.38 -4.95 -10.73
C GLU A 147 14.66 -5.57 -11.93
N GLU A 148 13.91 -6.66 -11.71
CA GLU A 148 13.09 -7.28 -12.76
C GLU A 148 11.97 -6.36 -13.23
N ALA A 149 11.28 -5.68 -12.31
CA ALA A 149 10.23 -4.72 -12.65
C ALA A 149 10.78 -3.52 -13.45
N ARG A 150 11.94 -2.96 -13.05
CA ARG A 150 12.60 -1.90 -13.81
C ARG A 150 13.06 -2.38 -15.18
N ALA A 151 13.60 -3.59 -15.28
CA ALA A 151 14.01 -4.17 -16.56
C ALA A 151 12.81 -4.39 -17.50
N ARG A 152 11.66 -4.80 -16.94
CA ARG A 152 10.42 -4.95 -17.69
C ARG A 152 9.88 -3.60 -18.16
N GLN A 153 9.84 -2.59 -17.28
CA GLN A 153 9.44 -1.23 -17.65
C GLN A 153 10.32 -0.66 -18.75
N ALA A 154 11.66 -0.81 -18.66
CA ALA A 154 12.56 -0.36 -19.71
C ALA A 154 12.34 -1.06 -21.06
N ARG A 155 11.97 -2.35 -21.06
CA ARG A 155 11.61 -3.09 -22.28
C ARG A 155 10.27 -2.63 -22.86
N GLU A 156 9.28 -2.40 -22.01
CA GLU A 156 7.97 -1.90 -22.42
C GLU A 156 8.06 -0.46 -22.96
N GLU A 157 8.85 0.41 -22.32
CA GLU A 157 9.13 1.77 -22.80
C GLU A 157 9.89 1.77 -24.13
N ALA A 158 10.89 0.90 -24.29
CA ALA A 158 11.59 0.75 -25.55
C ALA A 158 10.67 0.25 -26.68
N ALA A 159 9.79 -0.71 -26.39
CA ALA A 159 8.79 -1.17 -27.35
C ALA A 159 7.78 -0.07 -27.71
N ALA A 160 7.27 0.64 -26.70
CA ALA A 160 6.34 1.75 -26.89
C ALA A 160 6.97 2.91 -27.67
N ALA A 161 8.27 3.18 -27.49
CA ALA A 161 8.99 4.19 -28.26
C ALA A 161 9.08 3.82 -29.75
N LEU A 162 9.35 2.55 -30.07
CA LEU A 162 9.37 2.06 -31.45
C LEU A 162 7.96 2.08 -32.07
N GLU A 163 6.94 1.72 -31.30
CA GLU A 163 5.53 1.84 -31.74
C GLU A 163 5.13 3.29 -31.96
N PHE A 164 5.56 4.19 -31.08
CA PHE A 164 5.34 5.63 -31.22
C PHE A 164 6.02 6.18 -32.47
N GLU A 165 7.26 5.81 -32.76
CA GLU A 165 7.94 6.23 -34.00
C GLU A 165 7.21 5.72 -35.25
N LYS A 166 6.73 4.46 -35.22
CA LYS A 166 5.93 3.89 -36.31
C LYS A 166 4.63 4.69 -36.51
N TRP A 167 3.87 4.92 -35.45
CA TRP A 167 2.65 5.71 -35.53
C TRP A 167 2.92 7.17 -35.87
N LYS A 168 4.03 7.74 -35.43
CA LYS A 168 4.43 9.10 -35.84
C LYS A 168 4.73 9.19 -37.34
N GLY A 169 5.24 8.13 -37.95
CA GLY A 169 5.42 8.03 -39.40
C GLY A 169 4.10 7.84 -40.15
N GLU A 170 3.15 7.11 -39.56
CA GLU A 170 1.81 6.89 -40.13
C GLU A 170 0.87 8.08 -39.91
N ILE A 171 1.05 8.82 -38.82
CA ILE A 171 0.37 10.09 -38.49
C ILE A 171 1.17 11.22 -39.15
N SER A 172 1.18 11.23 -40.47
CA SER A 172 1.43 12.47 -41.22
C SER A 172 0.21 13.35 -40.99
N ILE A 173 0.37 14.38 -40.14
CA ILE A 173 -0.61 15.45 -40.02
C ILE A 173 -0.54 16.21 -41.34
N ASP A 174 -1.48 15.97 -42.24
CA ASP A 174 -1.78 16.89 -43.33
C ASP A 174 -2.05 18.25 -42.70
N ALA A 175 -1.06 19.14 -42.78
CA ALA A 175 -1.20 20.54 -42.44
C ALA A 175 -1.99 21.30 -43.52
N GLU A 176 -2.91 20.61 -44.20
CA GLU A 176 -3.79 21.11 -45.23
C GLU A 176 -5.22 20.79 -44.78
N GLY A 177 -5.74 21.70 -43.96
CA GLY A 177 -7.12 21.62 -43.51
C GLY A 177 -8.07 21.66 -44.70
N THR A 178 -9.01 20.73 -44.72
CA THR A 178 -10.47 20.94 -44.76
C THR A 178 -10.99 22.33 -45.22
N THR A 179 -10.50 22.88 -46.33
CA THR A 179 -11.11 24.05 -46.98
C THR A 179 -11.49 23.79 -48.42
N GLU A 180 -10.82 22.88 -49.13
CA GLU A 180 -11.15 22.63 -50.53
C GLU A 180 -12.35 21.69 -50.68
N ASN A 181 -12.41 20.60 -49.90
CA ASN A 181 -13.54 19.67 -49.97
C ASN A 181 -14.83 20.30 -49.39
N ASP A 182 -14.74 21.01 -48.26
CA ASP A 182 -15.88 21.73 -47.70
C ASP A 182 -16.35 22.88 -48.60
N ALA A 183 -15.44 23.63 -49.25
CA ALA A 183 -15.84 24.68 -50.20
C ALA A 183 -16.48 24.11 -51.47
N GLN A 184 -16.00 22.95 -51.95
CA GLN A 184 -16.58 22.26 -53.09
C GLN A 184 -17.97 21.70 -52.76
N GLU A 185 -18.13 21.03 -51.61
CA GLU A 185 -19.43 20.55 -51.13
C GLU A 185 -20.42 21.72 -50.95
N ASN A 186 -19.96 22.84 -50.35
CA ASN A 186 -20.80 24.04 -50.20
C ASN A 186 -21.19 24.68 -51.55
N GLN A 187 -20.35 24.61 -52.58
CA GLN A 187 -20.71 25.06 -53.94
C GLN A 187 -21.76 24.14 -54.57
N ASP A 188 -21.60 22.83 -54.45
CA ASP A 188 -22.53 21.85 -55.01
C ASP A 188 -23.92 21.97 -54.35
N LEU A 189 -23.98 22.17 -53.03
CA LEU A 189 -25.20 22.47 -52.27
C LEU A 189 -25.91 23.75 -52.73
N LEU A 190 -25.18 24.76 -53.20
CA LEU A 190 -25.77 26.00 -53.74
C LEU A 190 -26.32 25.82 -55.16
N SER A 191 -25.65 25.04 -56.01
CA SER A 191 -26.19 24.71 -57.34
C SER A 191 -27.50 23.94 -57.24
N ASP A 192 -27.58 22.96 -56.35
CA ASP A 192 -28.79 22.17 -56.11
C ASP A 192 -29.95 23.04 -55.62
N PHE A 193 -29.66 24.00 -54.74
CA PHE A 193 -30.63 24.99 -54.25
C PHE A 193 -31.23 25.82 -55.38
N VAL A 194 -30.41 26.31 -56.31
CA VAL A 194 -30.87 27.09 -57.47
C VAL A 194 -31.66 26.23 -58.45
N GLU A 195 -31.21 25.00 -58.71
CA GLU A 195 -31.91 24.09 -59.62
C GLU A 195 -33.30 23.71 -59.10
N TYR A 196 -33.43 23.48 -57.80
CA TYR A 196 -34.71 23.19 -57.16
C TYR A 196 -35.71 24.34 -57.33
N ILE A 197 -35.30 25.59 -57.07
CA ILE A 197 -36.13 26.78 -57.27
C ILE A 197 -36.53 26.93 -58.75
N LYS A 198 -35.61 26.66 -59.69
CA LYS A 198 -35.91 26.73 -61.13
C LYS A 198 -36.95 25.69 -61.58
N LYS A 199 -36.92 24.48 -61.01
CA LYS A 199 -37.91 23.42 -61.31
C LYS A 199 -39.30 23.76 -60.76
N HIS A 200 -39.36 24.43 -59.61
CA HIS A 200 -40.61 24.73 -58.92
C HIS A 200 -40.94 26.23 -58.97
N LYS A 201 -41.88 26.59 -59.85
CA LYS A 201 -42.25 28.00 -60.14
C LYS A 201 -42.75 28.82 -58.94
N CYS A 202 -43.35 28.18 -57.93
CA CYS A 202 -43.68 28.77 -56.64
C CYS A 202 -43.41 27.72 -55.55
N VAL A 203 -42.56 28.06 -54.57
CA VAL A 203 -42.22 27.21 -53.42
C VAL A 203 -42.40 28.02 -52.13
N PRO A 204 -43.14 27.53 -51.13
CA PRO A 204 -43.17 28.17 -49.82
C PRO A 204 -41.80 28.00 -49.12
N LEU A 205 -41.35 29.04 -48.43
CA LEU A 205 -40.01 29.08 -47.81
C LEU A 205 -39.78 27.99 -46.77
N GLU A 206 -40.84 27.51 -46.13
CA GLU A 206 -40.81 26.42 -45.14
C GLU A 206 -40.44 25.08 -45.77
N ASP A 207 -40.99 24.78 -46.96
CA ASP A 207 -40.70 23.53 -47.67
C ASP A 207 -39.29 23.54 -48.27
N LEU A 208 -38.83 24.70 -48.75
CA LEU A 208 -37.44 24.87 -49.22
C LEU A 208 -36.43 24.70 -48.08
N ALA A 209 -36.76 25.22 -46.90
CA ALA A 209 -35.95 25.04 -45.70
C ALA A 209 -35.91 23.57 -45.25
N ALA A 210 -37.03 22.84 -45.36
CA ALA A 210 -37.11 21.43 -45.04
C ALA A 210 -36.25 20.55 -45.97
N GLU A 211 -36.26 20.83 -47.29
CA GLU A 211 -35.50 20.05 -48.29
C GLU A 211 -33.99 20.16 -48.06
N PHE A 212 -33.48 21.37 -47.82
CA PHE A 212 -32.05 21.63 -47.61
C PHE A 212 -31.63 21.57 -46.14
N ARG A 213 -32.56 21.25 -45.22
CA ARG A 213 -32.34 21.22 -43.76
C ARG A 213 -31.77 22.53 -43.20
N LEU A 214 -32.20 23.65 -43.76
CA LEU A 214 -31.77 25.00 -43.37
C LEU A 214 -32.83 25.66 -42.49
N ARG A 215 -32.45 26.73 -41.80
CA ARG A 215 -33.44 27.59 -41.16
C ARG A 215 -34.16 28.41 -42.24
N THR A 216 -35.46 28.67 -42.08
CA THR A 216 -36.21 29.55 -43.00
C THR A 216 -35.55 30.93 -43.21
N GLN A 217 -34.95 31.49 -42.16
CA GLN A 217 -34.19 32.74 -42.26
C GLN A 217 -32.93 32.62 -43.15
N GLU A 218 -32.26 31.47 -43.16
CA GLU A 218 -31.10 31.22 -44.02
C GLU A 218 -31.52 31.08 -45.48
N CYS A 219 -32.67 30.45 -45.76
CA CYS A 219 -33.25 30.42 -47.09
C CYS A 219 -33.56 31.84 -47.59
N ILE A 220 -34.14 32.70 -46.74
CA ILE A 220 -34.37 34.12 -47.06
C ILE A 220 -33.06 34.80 -47.42
N ASN A 221 -32.04 34.69 -46.56
CA ASN A 221 -30.75 35.35 -46.78
C ASN A 221 -30.07 34.87 -48.08
N ARG A 222 -30.13 33.57 -48.39
CA ARG A 222 -29.58 33.00 -49.62
C ARG A 222 -30.34 33.49 -50.85
N ILE A 223 -31.67 33.53 -50.82
CA ILE A 223 -32.50 34.05 -51.93
C ILE A 223 -32.22 35.54 -52.15
N THR A 224 -32.20 36.35 -51.09
CA THR A 224 -31.89 37.78 -51.21
C THR A 224 -30.48 38.01 -51.78
N SER A 225 -29.52 37.16 -51.41
CA SER A 225 -28.18 37.20 -51.99
C SER A 225 -28.20 36.87 -53.49
N LEU A 226 -28.95 35.85 -53.90
CA LEU A 226 -29.12 35.50 -55.31
C LEU A 226 -29.82 36.62 -56.11
N GLU A 227 -30.92 37.17 -55.60
CA GLU A 227 -31.63 38.31 -56.22
C GLU A 227 -30.74 39.54 -56.36
N SER A 228 -29.82 39.77 -55.41
CA SER A 228 -28.86 40.87 -55.49
C SER A 228 -27.76 40.66 -56.55
N MET A 229 -27.50 39.41 -56.91
CA MET A 229 -26.49 39.02 -57.92
C MET A 229 -27.08 38.95 -59.35
N GLY A 230 -28.41 38.87 -59.49
CA GLY A 230 -29.13 38.92 -60.77
C GLY A 230 -29.74 37.57 -61.16
#